data_AF-A0A249PJN3-F1
#
_entry.id   AF-A0A249PJN3-F1
#
_cell.length_a   1.000
_cell.length_b   1.000
_cell.length_c   1.000
_cell.angle_alpha   90.00
_cell.angle_beta   90.00
_cell.angle_gamma   90.00
#
_symmetry.space_group_name_H-M   'P 1'
#
loop_
_entity.id
_entity.type
_entity.pdbx_description
1 polymer ?
#
loop_
_entity_poly.entity_id
_entity_poly.type
_entity_poly.pdbx_seq_one_letter_code
_entity_poly.pdbx_strand_id
1 'polypeptide(L)'
;MHCFWWDKTVELELGESGGYSCVKSTREAVEFLLLRWPQQDGRAFAAAKRTCIQALDGKVETEKARRAFIKAAEEAHISLRSH
;
A
#
# COMPACT_ATOMS: atom_id res chain seq x y z
N MET A 1 10.28 19.96 -5.72
CA MET A 1 10.37 18.92 -4.67
C MET A 1 9.07 18.13 -4.74
N HIS A 2 9.09 16.91 -5.29
CA HIS A 2 7.85 16.12 -5.39
C HIS A 2 7.54 15.55 -4.01
N CYS A 3 6.48 16.05 -3.39
CA CYS A 3 6.01 15.58 -2.09
C CYS A 3 5.30 14.23 -2.30
N PHE A 4 6.04 13.13 -2.17
CA PHE A 4 5.54 11.75 -2.29
C PHE A 4 4.75 11.25 -1.07
N TRP A 5 4.37 12.18 -0.19
CA TRP A 5 3.70 11.89 1.07
C TRP A 5 2.21 11.72 0.80
N TRP A 6 1.62 10.69 1.38
CA TRP A 6 0.18 10.50 1.34
C TRP A 6 -0.44 11.45 2.34
N ASP A 7 -1.46 12.20 1.92
CA ASP A 7 -2.26 13.07 2.78
C ASP A 7 -2.83 12.30 3.98
N LYS A 8 -3.14 11.02 3.74
CA LYS A 8 -3.66 10.10 4.73
C LYS A 8 -2.82 8.83 4.79
N THR A 9 -2.23 8.58 5.94
CA THR A 9 -1.51 7.35 6.28
C THR A 9 -2.41 6.13 6.14
N VAL A 10 -1.84 5.00 5.74
CA VAL A 10 -2.51 3.69 5.78
C VAL A 10 -1.73 2.78 6.70
N GLU A 11 -2.36 2.32 7.76
CA GLU A 11 -1.79 1.36 8.69
C GLU A 11 -2.31 -0.03 8.35
N LEU A 12 -1.43 -1.02 8.27
CA LEU A 12 -1.80 -2.39 7.97
C LEU A 12 -1.38 -3.29 9.12
N GLU A 13 -2.29 -4.17 9.51
CA GLU A 13 -2.08 -5.20 10.50
C GLU A 13 -1.89 -6.52 9.75
N LEU A 14 -0.64 -6.96 9.63
CA LEU A 14 -0.29 -8.21 8.97
C LEU A 14 -0.04 -9.31 10.01
N GLY A 15 -0.96 -10.28 10.07
CA GLY A 15 -0.77 -11.58 10.72
C GLY A 15 -0.77 -11.58 12.26
N GLU A 16 -0.86 -12.80 12.81
CA GLU A 16 -1.13 -13.12 14.23
C GLU A 16 -0.16 -12.51 15.27
N SER A 17 0.96 -11.92 14.83
CA SER A 17 1.90 -11.23 15.72
C SER A 17 1.58 -9.74 15.96
N GLY A 18 0.51 -9.19 15.37
CA GLY A 18 0.02 -7.83 15.70
C GLY A 18 0.93 -6.70 15.26
N GLY A 19 1.74 -6.91 14.23
CA GLY A 19 2.65 -5.88 13.70
C GLY A 19 1.91 -4.84 12.84
N TYR A 20 1.61 -3.68 13.40
CA TYR A 20 1.10 -2.53 12.64
C TYR A 20 2.21 -1.91 11.79
N SER A 21 1.94 -1.70 10.51
CA SER A 21 2.85 -1.04 9.59
C SER A 21 2.21 0.19 9.00
N CYS A 22 2.73 1.35 9.38
CA CYS A 22 2.22 2.64 8.95
C CYS A 22 2.90 3.06 7.64
N VAL A 23 2.14 3.08 6.55
CA VAL A 23 2.60 3.52 5.24
C VAL A 23 2.20 4.98 5.04
N LYS A 24 3.20 5.88 5.00
CA LYS A 24 2.99 7.34 4.88
C LYS A 24 3.31 7.86 3.48
N SER A 25 3.96 7.04 2.66
CA SER A 25 4.39 7.40 1.31
C SER A 25 4.23 6.25 0.35
N THR A 26 4.12 6.57 -0.94
CA THR A 26 4.04 5.55 -2.00
C THR A 26 5.24 4.61 -1.99
N ARG A 27 6.42 5.12 -1.61
CA ARG A 27 7.64 4.33 -1.53
C ARG A 27 7.55 3.27 -0.44
N GLU A 28 7.14 3.68 0.76
CA GLU A 28 6.89 2.76 1.87
C GLU A 28 5.83 1.72 1.49
N ALA A 29 4.81 2.12 0.72
CA ALA A 29 3.79 1.19 0.23
C ALA A 29 4.40 0.09 -0.64
N VAL A 30 5.26 0.45 -1.59
CA VAL A 30 5.93 -0.53 -2.47
C VAL A 30 6.86 -1.44 -1.67
N GLU A 31 7.70 -0.89 -0.80
CA GLU A 31 8.60 -1.67 0.05
C GLU A 31 7.81 -2.63 0.94
N PHE A 32 6.68 -2.17 1.49
CA PHE A 32 5.80 -3.00 2.30
C PHE A 32 5.18 -4.16 1.52
N LEU A 33 4.64 -3.88 0.32
CA LEU A 33 4.11 -4.91 -0.58
C LEU A 33 5.17 -5.97 -0.94
N LEU A 34 6.44 -5.56 -1.06
CA LEU A 34 7.52 -6.46 -1.45
C LEU A 34 8.10 -7.28 -0.29
N LEU A 35 8.24 -6.66 0.89
CA LEU A 35 9.00 -7.23 2.01
C LEU A 35 8.13 -7.86 3.09
N ARG A 36 6.92 -7.32 3.30
CA ARG A 36 6.07 -7.67 4.45
C ARG A 36 4.82 -8.43 4.05
N TRP A 37 4.36 -8.27 2.82
CA TRP A 37 3.08 -8.80 2.38
C TRP A 37 3.04 -10.33 2.35
N PRO A 38 2.16 -10.98 3.14
CA PRO A 38 2.14 -12.43 3.29
C PRO A 38 1.51 -13.15 2.09
N GLN A 39 0.58 -12.50 1.38
CA GLN A 39 -0.20 -13.12 0.31
C GLN A 39 0.00 -12.41 -1.03
N GLN A 40 0.98 -12.86 -1.78
CA GLN A 40 1.39 -12.22 -3.04
C GLN A 40 0.55 -12.67 -4.26
N ASP A 41 -0.47 -13.51 -4.06
CA ASP A 41 -1.26 -14.13 -5.14
C ASP A 41 -2.53 -13.36 -5.55
N GLY A 42 -2.73 -12.14 -5.06
CA GLY A 42 -3.88 -11.31 -5.39
C GLY A 42 -3.73 -10.56 -6.72
N ARG A 43 -4.77 -10.55 -7.56
CA ARG A 43 -4.81 -9.66 -8.74
C ARG A 43 -4.76 -8.20 -8.30
N ALA A 44 -5.41 -7.89 -7.17
CA ALA A 44 -5.36 -6.57 -6.56
C ALA A 44 -3.95 -6.22 -6.07
N PHE A 45 -3.17 -7.18 -5.55
CA PHE A 45 -1.77 -6.96 -5.15
C PHE A 45 -0.90 -6.53 -6.32
N ALA A 46 -0.96 -7.25 -7.45
CA ALA A 46 -0.22 -6.90 -8.66
C ALA A 46 -0.62 -5.50 -9.19
N ALA A 47 -1.91 -5.19 -9.16
CA ALA A 47 -2.43 -3.87 -9.55
C ALA A 47 -1.95 -2.76 -8.59
N ALA A 48 -1.98 -3.00 -7.28
CA ALA A 48 -1.51 -2.07 -6.26
C ALA A 48 -0.02 -1.76 -6.42
N LYS A 49 0.82 -2.80 -6.57
CA LYS A 49 2.26 -2.65 -6.82
C LYS A 49 2.51 -1.80 -8.06
N ARG A 50 1.85 -2.11 -9.18
CA ARG A 50 2.02 -1.39 -10.44
C ARG A 50 1.55 0.07 -10.35
N THR A 51 0.49 0.32 -9.59
CA THR A 51 -0.04 1.68 -9.38
C THR A 51 0.87 2.49 -8.45
N CYS A 52 1.40 1.88 -7.40
CA CYS A 52 2.37 2.54 -6.51
C CYS A 52 3.66 2.90 -7.25
N ILE A 53 4.18 2.02 -8.11
CA ILE A 53 5.35 2.35 -8.94
C ILE A 53 5.05 3.51 -9.89
N GLN A 54 3.88 3.53 -10.52
CA GLN A 54 3.48 4.66 -11.37
C GLN A 54 3.35 5.96 -10.58
N ALA A 55 2.92 5.91 -9.32
CA ALA A 55 2.81 7.10 -8.47
C ALA A 55 4.19 7.62 -8.05
N LEU A 56 5.17 6.74 -7.84
CA LEU A 56 6.56 7.13 -7.64
C LEU A 56 7.16 7.80 -8.88
N ASP A 57 6.78 7.34 -10.07
CA ASP A 57 7.18 7.92 -11.35
C ASP A 57 6.44 9.24 -11.66
N GLY A 58 5.49 9.65 -10.81
CA GLY A 58 4.64 10.83 -11.04
C GLY A 58 3.59 10.65 -12.15
N LYS A 59 3.39 9.41 -12.64
CA LYS A 59 2.40 9.08 -13.68
C LYS A 59 0.98 8.98 -13.16
N VAL A 60 0.81 8.68 -11.88
CA VAL A 60 -0.51 8.61 -11.22
C VAL A 60 -0.46 9.27 -9.85
N GLU A 61 -1.63 9.71 -9.37
CA GLU A 61 -1.72 10.37 -8.07
C GLU A 61 -1.48 9.40 -6.90
N THR A 62 -0.88 9.91 -5.83
CA THR A 62 -0.67 9.19 -4.56
C THR A 62 -1.98 8.64 -3.99
N GLU A 63 -3.08 9.38 -4.11
CA GLU A 63 -4.44 8.94 -3.79
C GLU A 63 -4.88 7.68 -4.57
N LYS A 64 -4.47 7.55 -5.83
CA LYS A 64 -4.82 6.39 -6.66
C LYS A 64 -4.02 5.16 -6.24
N ALA A 65 -2.73 5.35 -5.93
CA ALA A 65 -1.89 4.31 -5.35
C ALA A 65 -2.46 3.82 -4.01
N ARG A 66 -2.86 4.75 -3.13
CA ARG A 66 -3.50 4.46 -1.85
C ARG A 66 -4.77 3.62 -2.00
N ARG A 67 -5.68 4.01 -2.91
CA ARG A 67 -6.92 3.25 -3.16
C ARG A 67 -6.66 1.85 -3.71
N ALA A 68 -5.70 1.71 -4.63
CA ALA A 68 -5.31 0.41 -5.15
C ALA A 68 -4.72 -0.49 -4.05
N PHE A 69 -3.96 0.10 -3.14
CA PHE A 69 -3.37 -0.56 -2.00
C PHE A 69 -4.41 -1.05 -0.98
N ILE A 70 -5.40 -0.21 -0.66
CA ILE A 70 -6.54 -0.60 0.21
C ILE A 70 -7.28 -1.79 -0.39
N LYS A 71 -7.59 -1.76 -1.69
CA LYS A 71 -8.22 -2.89 -2.38
C LYS A 71 -7.40 -4.17 -2.31
N ALA A 72 -6.07 -4.07 -2.42
CA ALA A 72 -5.20 -5.24 -2.27
C ALA A 72 -5.28 -5.82 -0.86
N ALA A 73 -5.32 -4.97 0.17
CA ALA A 73 -5.46 -5.41 1.55
C ALA A 73 -6.84 -6.04 1.80
N GLU A 74 -7.92 -5.46 1.27
CA GLU A 74 -9.26 -6.05 1.33
C GLU A 74 -9.32 -7.44 0.67
N GLU A 75 -8.74 -7.60 -0.51
CA GLU A 75 -8.70 -8.90 -1.23
C GLU A 75 -7.88 -9.95 -0.46
N ALA A 76 -6.80 -9.52 0.21
CA ALA A 76 -5.96 -10.38 1.04
C ALA A 76 -6.51 -10.59 2.47
N HIS A 77 -7.71 -10.08 2.79
CA HIS A 77 -8.31 -10.12 4.13
C HIS A 77 -7.38 -9.54 5.22
N ILE A 78 -6.60 -8.52 4.88
CA ILE A 78 -5.71 -7.82 5.78
C ILE A 78 -6.50 -6.69 6.47
N SER A 79 -6.45 -6.66 7.80
CA SER A 79 -6.96 -5.56 8.60
C SER A 79 -6.15 -4.30 8.30
N LEU A 80 -6.81 -3.26 7.79
CA LEU A 80 -6.20 -1.96 7.54
C LEU A 80 -6.93 -0.88 8.34
N ARG A 81 -6.18 0.09 8.85
CA ARG A 81 -6.69 1.29 9.51
C ARG A 81 -6.19 2.50 8.76
N SER A 82 -7.12 3.31 8.26
CA SER A 82 -6.82 4.54 7.54
C SER A 82 -7.40 5.73 8.31
N HIS A 83 -6.55 6.68 8.71
CA HIS A 83 -6.96 7.94 9.35
C HIS A 83 -7.15 9.05 8.30
#